data_AF-A0AAD2Z5G5-F1
#
_entry.id   AF-A0AAD2Z5G5-F1
#
_cell.length_a   1.000
_cell.length_b   1.000
_cell.length_c   1.000
_cell.angle_alpha   90.00
_cell.angle_beta   90.00
_cell.angle_gamma   90.00
#
_symmetry.space_group_name_H-M   'P 1'
#
loop_
_entity.id
_entity.type
_entity.pdbx_description
1 polymer ?
#
loop_
_entity_poly.entity_id
_entity_poly.type
_entity_poly.pdbx_seq_one_letter_code
_entity_poly.pdbx_strand_id
1 'polypeptide(L)'
;MSNVMGEIGHSSQSIVINLPEKIPDGWVIMKDGERPGIDFYASEKGEWLSGPSPSQKAVFISQAKIDKSKLMSDASDKIETLKDRIEAGQDKAAELKLWKLYRIALDDVDVSAAPDIEWPVAPE
;
A
#
# COMPACT_ATOMS: atom_id res chain seq x y z
N MET A 1 30.37 6.29 24.29
CA MET A 1 29.63 5.25 23.56
C MET A 1 28.45 5.94 22.91
N SER A 2 28.34 5.86 21.58
CA SER A 2 27.14 6.34 20.88
C SER A 2 26.00 5.36 21.12
N ASN A 3 24.77 5.88 21.24
CA ASN A 3 23.56 5.08 21.28
C ASN A 3 22.83 5.23 19.94
N VAL A 4 22.09 4.19 19.56
CA VAL A 4 21.27 4.24 18.35
C VAL A 4 19.81 4.26 18.77
N MET A 5 19.05 5.17 18.18
CA MET A 5 17.62 5.26 18.33
C MET A 5 16.95 4.94 16.99
N GLY A 6 15.87 4.18 17.02
CA GLY A 6 15.03 3.89 15.87
C GLY A 6 13.67 4.54 16.01
N GLU A 7 13.10 4.98 14.90
CA GLU A 7 11.71 5.44 14.84
C GLU A 7 10.80 4.21 14.70
N ILE A 8 9.92 3.99 15.68
CA ILE A 8 9.06 2.81 15.80
C ILE A 8 8.17 2.70 14.56
N GLY A 9 8.22 1.53 13.89
CA GLY A 9 7.46 1.28 12.68
C GLY A 9 8.07 1.88 11.40
N HIS A 10 9.24 2.50 11.52
CA HIS A 10 9.99 3.11 10.42
C HIS A 10 11.38 2.50 10.30
N SER A 11 11.96 2.69 9.12
CA SER A 11 13.32 2.26 8.80
C SER A 11 14.37 3.35 9.13
N SER A 12 13.96 4.44 9.78
CA SER A 12 14.80 5.56 10.19
C SER A 12 15.63 5.22 11.43
N GLN A 13 16.89 5.66 11.47
CA GLN A 13 17.73 5.61 12.66
C GLN A 13 18.36 6.96 12.96
N SER A 14 18.72 7.18 14.22
CA SER A 14 19.48 8.33 14.69
C SER A 14 20.60 7.86 15.62
N ILE A 15 21.83 8.29 15.36
CA ILE A 15 22.99 7.99 16.21
C ILE A 15 23.18 9.19 17.14
N VAL A 16 23.07 8.97 18.45
CA VAL A 16 23.17 10.01 19.47
C VAL A 16 24.39 9.77 20.36
N ILE A 17 25.18 10.82 20.58
CA ILE A 17 26.35 10.77 21.46
C ILE A 17 25.90 10.75 22.94
N ASN A 18 24.90 11.57 23.26
CA ASN A 18 24.27 11.63 24.58
C ASN A 18 22.78 11.30 24.42
N LEU A 19 22.28 10.34 25.21
CA LEU A 19 20.85 10.04 25.25
C LEU A 19 20.10 11.23 25.85
N PRO A 20 18.96 11.63 25.27
CA PRO A 20 18.11 12.64 25.87
C PRO A 20 17.50 12.11 27.17
N GLU A 21 17.25 12.99 28.14
CA GLU A 21 16.61 12.62 29.42
C GLU A 21 15.21 12.00 29.20
N LYS A 22 14.54 12.39 28.12
CA LYS A 22 13.29 11.81 27.65
C LYS A 22 13.44 11.39 26.19
N ILE A 23 13.08 10.14 25.90
CA ILE A 23 12.99 9.64 24.52
C ILE A 23 11.81 10.33 23.82
N PRO A 24 11.99 10.88 22.61
CA PRO A 24 10.89 11.45 21.83
C PRO A 24 9.79 10.43 21.56
N ASP A 25 8.55 10.91 21.46
CA ASP A 25 7.42 10.05 21.16
C ASP A 25 7.62 9.37 19.80
N GLY A 26 7.35 8.06 19.74
CA GLY A 26 7.58 7.25 18.54
C GLY A 26 9.03 6.81 18.32
N TRP A 27 9.96 7.10 19.25
CA TRP A 27 11.34 6.61 19.18
C TRP A 27 11.63 5.58 20.27
N VAL A 28 12.59 4.70 19.99
CA VAL A 28 13.06 3.67 20.92
C VAL A 28 14.58 3.53 20.82
N ILE A 29 15.23 3.16 21.93
CA ILE A 29 16.66 2.84 21.93
C ILE A 29 16.85 1.43 21.36
N MET A 30 17.75 1.30 20.39
CA MET A 30 18.04 0.03 19.73
C MET A 30 19.06 -0.77 20.53
N LYS A 31 18.69 -2.00 20.90
CA LYS A 31 19.55 -2.92 21.65
C LYS A 31 20.74 -3.38 20.83
N ASP A 32 20.51 -3.65 19.54
CA ASP A 32 21.51 -4.19 18.62
C ASP A 32 22.38 -3.10 17.97
N GLY A 33 22.16 -1.83 18.31
CA GLY A 33 22.87 -0.70 17.72
C GLY A 33 22.35 -0.33 16.34
N GLU A 34 23.27 -0.16 15.38
CA GLU A 34 22.95 0.33 14.04
C GLU A 34 22.07 -0.65 13.26
N ARG A 35 21.25 -0.07 12.38
CA ARG A 35 20.33 -0.80 11.51
C ARG A 35 21.11 -1.76 10.61
N PRO A 36 20.79 -3.07 10.63
CA PRO A 36 21.52 -4.07 9.86
C PRO A 36 21.41 -3.92 8.34
N GLY A 37 20.33 -3.33 7.83
CA GLY A 37 20.09 -3.20 6.40
C GLY A 37 18.85 -2.37 6.05
N ILE A 38 18.61 -2.19 4.75
CA ILE A 38 17.51 -1.36 4.26
C ILE A 38 16.12 -1.95 4.57
N ASP A 39 16.02 -3.27 4.64
CA ASP A 39 14.77 -4.01 4.91
C ASP A 39 14.49 -4.18 6.40
N PHE A 40 15.16 -3.43 7.27
CA PHE A 40 14.94 -3.46 8.70
C PHE A 40 14.21 -2.20 9.18
N TYR A 41 13.31 -2.38 10.14
CA TYR A 41 12.59 -1.30 10.81
C TYR A 41 12.61 -1.48 12.33
N ALA A 42 12.46 -0.38 13.07
CA ALA A 42 12.50 -0.43 14.53
C ALA A 42 11.16 -0.90 15.11
N SER A 43 11.21 -1.86 16.03
CA SER A 43 10.05 -2.29 16.82
C SER A 43 9.95 -1.52 18.14
N GLU A 44 8.76 -1.47 18.75
CA GLU A 44 8.54 -0.90 20.10
C GLU A 44 9.46 -1.50 21.18
N LYS A 45 10.01 -2.69 20.95
CA LYS A 45 10.91 -3.39 21.87
C LYS A 45 12.39 -2.98 21.73
N GLY A 46 12.72 -2.09 20.79
CA GLY A 46 14.10 -1.68 20.52
C GLY A 46 14.90 -2.71 19.72
N GLU A 47 14.22 -3.50 18.89
CA GLU A 47 14.80 -4.55 18.04
C GLU A 47 14.55 -4.23 16.57
N TRP A 48 15.52 -4.56 15.72
CA TRP A 48 15.38 -4.44 14.27
C TRP A 48 14.61 -5.64 13.72
N LEU A 49 13.42 -5.39 13.16
CA LEU A 49 12.63 -6.42 12.49
C LEU A 49 12.83 -6.33 10.97
N SER A 50 12.99 -7.48 10.32
CA SER A 50 13.09 -7.56 8.86
C SER A 50 11.73 -7.53 8.18
N GLY A 51 11.64 -6.87 7.03
CA GLY A 51 10.45 -6.78 6.19
C GLY A 51 9.94 -5.35 6.04
N PRO A 52 8.84 -5.16 5.30
CA PRO A 52 8.26 -3.84 5.11
C PRO A 52 7.77 -3.28 6.44
N SER A 53 8.25 -2.08 6.76
CA SER A 53 7.85 -1.36 7.95
C SER A 53 6.33 -1.08 7.93
N PRO A 54 5.67 -0.96 9.10
CA PRO A 54 4.29 -0.49 9.19
C PRO A 54 4.00 0.75 8.33
N SER A 55 4.92 1.72 8.33
CA SER A 55 4.80 2.94 7.52
C SER A 55 4.91 2.66 6.02
N GLN A 56 5.80 1.76 5.59
CA GLN A 56 5.86 1.31 4.19
C GLN A 56 4.58 0.57 3.78
N LYS A 57 4.03 -0.31 4.64
CA LYS A 57 2.75 -0.98 4.39
C LYS A 57 1.61 0.02 4.24
N ALA A 58 1.54 1.04 5.08
CA ALA A 58 0.52 2.10 4.97
C ALA A 58 0.61 2.84 3.63
N VAL A 59 1.83 3.10 3.14
CA VAL A 59 2.04 3.68 1.80
C VAL A 59 1.55 2.72 0.71
N PHE A 60 1.91 1.43 0.76
CA PHE A 60 1.44 0.45 -0.22
C PHE A 60 -0.09 0.34 -0.28
N ILE A 61 -0.75 0.30 0.88
CA ILE A 61 -2.22 0.28 0.97
C ILE A 61 -2.82 1.56 0.38
N SER A 62 -2.19 2.72 0.66
CA SER A 62 -2.67 4.00 0.13
C SER A 62 -2.54 4.07 -1.40
N GLN A 63 -1.43 3.57 -1.94
CA GLN A 63 -1.24 3.46 -3.38
C GLN A 63 -2.24 2.48 -4.01
N ALA A 64 -2.44 1.32 -3.41
CA ALA A 64 -3.43 0.34 -3.86
C ALA A 64 -4.86 0.91 -3.88
N LYS A 65 -5.23 1.76 -2.92
CA LYS A 65 -6.51 2.48 -2.93
C LYS A 65 -6.63 3.45 -4.11
N ILE A 66 -5.56 4.17 -4.42
CA ILE A 66 -5.51 5.08 -5.57
C ILE A 66 -5.66 4.28 -6.87
N ASP A 67 -4.92 3.18 -7.01
CA ASP A 67 -4.95 2.33 -8.19
C ASP A 67 -6.33 1.69 -8.39
N LYS A 68 -6.95 1.17 -7.32
CA LYS A 68 -8.35 0.68 -7.34
C LYS A 68 -9.31 1.75 -7.84
N SER A 69 -9.22 2.96 -7.29
CA SER A 69 -10.07 4.08 -7.67
C SER A 69 -9.91 4.42 -9.16
N LYS A 70 -8.67 4.45 -9.65
CA LYS A 70 -8.38 4.69 -11.07
C LYS A 70 -8.97 3.61 -11.97
N LEU A 71 -8.73 2.33 -11.66
CA LEU A 71 -9.28 1.20 -12.42
C LEU A 71 -10.82 1.19 -12.42
N MET A 72 -11.44 1.56 -11.30
CA MET A 72 -12.90 1.71 -11.18
C MET A 72 -13.44 2.85 -12.05
N SER A 73 -12.70 3.96 -12.15
CA SER A 73 -13.04 5.08 -13.03
C SER A 73 -12.96 4.65 -14.50
N ASP A 74 -11.83 4.08 -14.91
CA ASP A 74 -11.59 3.61 -16.28
C ASP A 74 -12.67 2.58 -16.70
N ALA A 75 -13.01 1.65 -15.81
CA ALA A 75 -14.09 0.70 -16.06
C ALA A 75 -15.47 1.37 -16.18
N SER A 76 -15.73 2.43 -15.40
CA SER A 76 -16.99 3.17 -15.47
C SER A 76 -17.12 3.92 -16.79
N ASP A 77 -16.07 4.61 -17.24
CA ASP A 77 -16.05 5.35 -18.51
C ASP A 77 -16.29 4.39 -19.72
N LYS A 78 -15.67 3.21 -19.68
CA LYS A 78 -15.87 2.17 -20.70
C LYS A 78 -17.29 1.60 -20.66
N ILE A 79 -17.86 1.38 -19.47
CA ILE A 79 -19.25 0.95 -19.30
C ILE A 79 -20.22 1.98 -19.90
N GLU A 80 -19.99 3.27 -19.67
CA GLU A 80 -20.81 4.35 -20.25
C GLU A 80 -20.72 4.35 -21.78
N THR A 81 -19.49 4.31 -22.32
CA THR A 81 -19.27 4.22 -23.77
C THR A 81 -19.98 3.00 -24.40
N LEU A 82 -19.98 1.86 -23.71
CA LEU A 82 -20.64 0.65 -24.20
C LEU A 82 -22.17 0.76 -24.15
N LYS A 83 -22.72 1.45 -23.15
CA LYS A 83 -24.16 1.74 -23.10
C LYS A 83 -24.58 2.61 -24.27
N ASP A 84 -23.87 3.70 -24.54
CA ASP A 84 -24.17 4.62 -25.64
C ASP A 84 -24.15 3.88 -26.99
N ARG A 85 -23.19 2.96 -27.17
CA ARG A 85 -23.10 2.10 -28.36
C ARG A 85 -24.30 1.17 -28.51
N ILE A 86 -24.78 0.59 -27.41
CA ILE A 86 -25.98 -0.27 -27.41
C ILE A 86 -27.22 0.57 -27.75
N GLU A 87 -27.34 1.76 -27.19
CA GLU A 87 -28.43 2.70 -27.50
C GLU A 87 -28.40 3.14 -28.97
N ALA A 88 -27.21 3.29 -29.56
CA ALA A 88 -27.00 3.51 -30.98
C ALA A 88 -27.23 2.27 -31.86
N GLY A 89 -27.61 1.12 -31.28
CA GLY A 89 -27.98 -0.10 -31.99
C GLY A 89 -26.86 -1.12 -32.22
N GLN A 90 -25.71 -0.98 -31.54
CA GLN A 90 -24.62 -1.97 -31.63
C GLN A 90 -24.82 -3.14 -30.66
N ASP A 91 -24.51 -4.37 -31.10
CA ASP A 91 -24.50 -5.55 -30.22
C ASP A 91 -23.23 -5.57 -29.36
N LYS A 92 -23.33 -4.92 -28.20
CA LYS A 92 -22.24 -4.80 -27.20
C LYS A 92 -22.67 -5.24 -25.80
N ALA A 93 -23.81 -5.92 -25.68
CA ALA A 93 -24.37 -6.35 -24.40
C ALA A 93 -23.47 -7.35 -23.67
N ALA A 94 -22.79 -8.24 -24.40
CA ALA A 94 -21.83 -9.18 -23.82
C ALA A 94 -20.59 -8.48 -23.25
N GLU A 95 -20.00 -7.54 -24.00
CA GLU A 95 -18.86 -6.72 -23.56
C GLU A 95 -19.27 -5.89 -22.32
N LEU A 96 -20.45 -5.25 -22.34
CA LEU A 96 -20.99 -4.51 -21.19
C LEU A 96 -21.12 -5.38 -19.93
N LYS A 97 -21.52 -6.65 -20.07
CA LYS A 97 -21.63 -7.58 -18.95
C LYS A 97 -20.25 -7.91 -18.36
N LEU A 98 -19.24 -8.15 -19.21
CA LEU A 98 -17.88 -8.43 -18.77
C LEU A 98 -17.27 -7.24 -18.01
N TRP A 99 -17.42 -6.02 -18.54
CA TRP A 99 -16.92 -4.81 -17.88
C TRP A 99 -17.61 -4.54 -16.54
N LYS A 100 -18.91 -4.84 -16.41
CA LYS A 100 -19.61 -4.76 -15.12
C LYS A 100 -19.09 -5.78 -14.10
N LEU A 101 -18.84 -7.02 -14.52
CA LEU A 101 -18.25 -8.05 -13.66
C LEU A 101 -16.83 -7.67 -13.24
N TYR A 102 -16.03 -7.12 -14.17
CA TYR A 102 -14.69 -6.60 -13.89
C TYR A 102 -14.73 -5.49 -12.83
N ARG A 103 -15.66 -4.54 -12.95
CA ARG A 103 -15.85 -3.48 -11.94
C ARG A 103 -16.23 -4.04 -10.57
N ILE A 104 -17.08 -5.06 -10.50
CA ILE A 104 -17.43 -5.72 -9.23
C ILE A 104 -16.19 -6.43 -8.65
N ALA A 105 -15.46 -7.16 -9.47
CA ALA A 105 -14.23 -7.84 -9.04
C ALA A 105 -13.19 -6.84 -8.51
N LEU A 106 -13.05 -5.67 -9.15
CA LEU A 106 -12.20 -4.58 -8.64
C LEU A 106 -12.68 -4.07 -7.27
N ASP A 107 -13.99 -3.93 -7.07
CA ASP A 107 -14.58 -3.51 -5.80
C ASP A 107 -14.35 -4.54 -4.68
N ASP A 108 -14.29 -5.82 -5.02
CA ASP A 108 -13.99 -6.90 -4.08
C ASP A 108 -12.50 -7.02 -3.72
N VAL A 109 -11.59 -6.36 -4.47
CA VAL A 109 -10.15 -6.38 -4.16
C VAL A 109 -9.87 -5.78 -2.78
N ASP A 110 -9.25 -6.59 -1.91
CA ASP A 110 -8.74 -6.14 -0.61
C ASP A 110 -7.38 -5.44 -0.76
N VAL A 111 -7.42 -4.11 -0.72
CA VAL A 111 -6.24 -3.24 -0.76
C VAL A 111 -5.34 -3.37 0.47
N SER A 112 -5.80 -4.03 1.54
CA SER A 112 -5.02 -4.28 2.76
C SER A 112 -3.96 -5.37 2.56
N ALA A 113 -4.11 -6.19 1.50
CA ALA A 113 -3.12 -7.19 1.10
C ALA A 113 -1.88 -6.60 0.42
N ALA A 114 -1.81 -5.27 0.25
CA ALA A 114 -0.66 -4.62 -0.37
C ALA A 114 0.66 -4.94 0.36
N PRO A 115 1.77 -5.17 -0.37
CA PRO A 115 1.93 -4.93 -1.81
C PRO A 115 1.46 -6.09 -2.72
N ASP A 116 1.15 -7.26 -2.16
CA ASP A 116 0.85 -8.47 -2.91
C ASP A 116 -0.65 -8.56 -3.29
N ILE A 117 -1.08 -7.64 -4.16
CA ILE A 117 -2.46 -7.59 -4.66
C ILE A 117 -2.53 -8.18 -6.07
N GLU A 118 -3.39 -9.18 -6.25
CA GLU A 118 -3.76 -9.68 -7.57
C GLU A 118 -4.93 -8.85 -8.12
N TRP A 119 -4.62 -7.97 -9.07
CA TRP A 119 -5.63 -7.19 -9.76
C TRP A 119 -6.37 -8.04 -10.81
N PRO A 120 -7.70 -7.93 -10.93
CA PRO A 120 -8.42 -8.58 -12.00
C PRO A 120 -7.94 -8.05 -13.36
N VAL A 121 -8.04 -8.88 -14.39
CA VAL A 121 -7.64 -8.52 -15.75
C VAL A 121 -8.81 -7.81 -16.44
N ALA A 122 -8.53 -6.66 -17.05
CA ALA A 122 -9.52 -5.93 -17.81
C ALA A 122 -9.99 -6.75 -19.04
N PRO A 123 -11.30 -6.81 -19.31
CA PRO A 123 -11.81 -7.45 -20.52
C PRO A 123 -11.50 -6.61 -21.76
N GLU A 124 -11.52 -7.23 -22.95
CA GLU A 124 -11.32 -6.55 -24.25
C GLU A 124 -12.53 -5.70 -24.67
#